data_AF-A0A662PKH2-F1
#
_entry.id   AF-A0A662PKH2-F1
#
_cell.length_a   1.000
_cell.length_b   1.000
_cell.length_c   1.000
_cell.angle_alpha   90.00
_cell.angle_beta   90.00
_cell.angle_gamma   90.00
#
_symmetry.space_group_name_H-M   'P 1'
#
loop_
_entity.id
_entity.type
_entity.pdbx_description
1 polymer ?
#
loop_
_entity_poly.entity_id
_entity_poly.type
_entity_poly.pdbx_seq_one_letter_code
_entity_poly.pdbx_strand_id
1 'polypeptide(L)'
;IYSINGRDVIYFRDMVKMVLNQLGGFRFRVFLPISLFKFLMMSYQRLTGKIQFTPDQVDSLTAKEVFPNYPWWEEFNIKVTSFEEGVRRMVEWDE
;
A
#
# COMPACT_ATOMS: atom_id res chain seq x y z
N ILE A 1 -18.42 -9.68 -13.64
CA ILE A 1 -17.56 -9.16 -12.53
C ILE A 1 -16.16 -9.09 -13.10
N TYR A 2 -15.54 -7.92 -13.12
CA TYR A 2 -14.19 -7.71 -13.66
C TYR A 2 -13.19 -7.56 -12.51
N SER A 3 -12.02 -8.18 -12.60
CA SER A 3 -10.93 -7.96 -11.65
C SER A 3 -10.18 -6.69 -12.07
N ILE A 4 -10.34 -5.63 -11.29
CA ILE A 4 -9.67 -4.34 -11.53
C ILE A 4 -8.37 -4.32 -10.73
N ASN A 5 -7.27 -4.58 -11.42
CA ASN A 5 -5.92 -4.58 -10.85
C ASN A 5 -4.96 -3.74 -11.70
N GLY A 6 -3.82 -3.38 -11.10
CA GLY A 6 -2.76 -2.68 -11.81
C GLY A 6 -2.15 -3.55 -12.90
N ARG A 7 -1.70 -2.93 -13.99
CA ARG A 7 -1.00 -3.62 -15.09
C ARG A 7 0.29 -4.28 -14.62
N ASP A 8 1.01 -3.60 -13.72
CA ASP A 8 2.32 -4.02 -13.25
C ASP A 8 2.20 -4.74 -11.90
N VAL A 9 2.94 -5.84 -11.74
CA VAL A 9 3.08 -6.52 -10.45
C VAL A 9 4.15 -5.78 -9.65
N ILE A 10 3.76 -5.27 -8.48
CA ILE A 10 4.65 -4.50 -7.61
C ILE A 10 4.66 -5.12 -6.23
N TYR A 11 5.84 -5.47 -5.74
CA TYR A 11 5.98 -6.02 -4.39
C TYR A 11 5.78 -4.93 -3.34
N PHE A 12 5.19 -5.29 -2.20
CA PHE A 12 4.94 -4.37 -1.09
C PHE A 12 6.18 -3.58 -0.65
N ARG A 13 7.34 -4.24 -0.59
CA ARG A 13 8.62 -3.58 -0.28
C ARG A 13 8.94 -2.46 -1.27
N ASP A 14 8.67 -2.69 -2.55
CA ASP A 14 8.99 -1.74 -3.62
C ASP A 14 7.95 -0.62 -3.66
N MET A 15 6.68 -0.91 -3.36
CA MET A 15 5.64 0.10 -3.10
C MET A 15 6.05 1.06 -1.98
N VAL A 16 6.44 0.53 -0.82
CA VAL A 16 6.94 1.33 0.30
C VAL A 16 8.13 2.17 -0.14
N LYS A 17 9.13 1.57 -0.81
CA LYS A 17 10.31 2.29 -1.30
C LYS A 17 9.93 3.47 -2.20
N MET A 18 9.01 3.30 -3.15
CA MET A 18 8.57 4.38 -4.05
C MET A 18 7.88 5.52 -3.29
N VAL A 19 6.97 5.20 -2.37
CA VAL A 19 6.31 6.20 -1.50
C VAL A 19 7.33 6.97 -0.67
N LEU A 20 8.28 6.25 -0.07
CA LEU A 20 9.32 6.86 0.74
C LEU A 20 10.19 7.79 -0.14
N ASN A 21 10.63 7.34 -1.31
CA ASN A 21 11.43 8.18 -2.21
C ASN A 21 10.74 9.51 -2.54
N GLN A 22 9.41 9.51 -2.74
CA GLN A 22 8.65 10.72 -3.05
C GLN A 22 8.57 11.70 -1.87
N LEU A 23 8.31 11.25 -0.63
CA LEU A 23 8.20 12.22 0.49
C LEU A 23 9.55 12.70 1.06
N GLY A 24 10.68 12.21 0.55
CA GLY A 24 12.02 12.61 1.01
C GLY A 24 12.35 12.27 2.48
N GLY A 25 13.46 12.80 3.00
CA GLY A 25 13.87 12.69 4.41
C GLY A 25 14.57 11.39 4.85
N PHE A 26 15.25 11.45 5.99
CA PHE A 26 15.92 10.28 6.59
C PHE A 26 14.89 9.30 7.15
N ARG A 27 14.98 8.02 6.77
CA ARG A 27 14.04 7.00 7.25
C ARG A 27 14.74 5.72 7.69
N PHE A 28 14.32 5.23 8.84
CA PHE A 28 14.79 3.98 9.43
C PHE A 28 13.79 2.86 9.17
N ARG A 29 14.30 1.68 8.77
CA ARG A 29 13.47 0.48 8.55
C ARG A 29 13.67 -0.48 9.70
N VAL A 30 12.58 -0.80 10.39
CA VAL A 30 12.55 -1.79 11.47
C VAL A 30 11.89 -3.06 10.94
N PHE A 31 12.52 -4.20 11.16
CA PHE A 31 11.89 -5.50 10.92
C PHE A 31 11.14 -5.90 12.18
N LEU A 32 9.81 -6.00 12.07
CA LEU A 32 8.95 -6.33 13.20
C LEU A 32 8.11 -7.58 12.88
N PRO A 33 8.04 -8.58 13.78
CA PRO A 33 7.10 -9.68 13.64
C PRO A 33 5.64 -9.17 13.57
N ILE A 34 4.82 -9.78 12.71
CA ILE A 34 3.43 -9.34 12.46
C ILE A 34 2.60 -9.34 13.75
N SER A 35 2.74 -10.37 14.57
CA SER A 35 2.05 -10.47 15.86
C SER A 35 2.40 -9.31 16.80
N LEU A 36 3.68 -8.94 16.86
CA LEU A 36 4.15 -7.82 17.66
C LEU A 36 3.64 -6.49 17.09
N PHE A 37 3.67 -6.30 15.77
CA PHE A 37 3.10 -5.11 15.12
C PHE A 37 1.64 -4.92 15.49
N LYS A 38 0.82 -5.96 15.34
CA LYS A 38 -0.61 -5.92 15.68
C LYS A 38 -0.83 -5.60 17.16
N PHE A 39 -0.07 -6.22 18.05
CA PHE A 39 -0.18 -5.96 19.48
C PHE A 39 0.10 -4.49 19.83
N LEU A 40 1.19 -3.93 19.30
CA LEU A 40 1.56 -2.53 19.52
C LEU A 40 0.51 -1.58 18.94
N MET A 41 0.06 -1.87 17.72
CA MET A 41 -0.97 -1.10 17.04
C MET A 41 -2.28 -1.09 17.84
N MET A 42 -2.79 -2.25 18.27
CA MET A 42 -4.01 -2.35 19.08
C MET A 42 -3.86 -1.61 20.42
N SER A 43 -2.69 -1.73 21.07
CA SER A 43 -2.41 -1.02 22.31
C SER A 43 -2.42 0.50 22.10
N TYR A 44 -1.77 0.99 21.05
CA TYR A 44 -1.77 2.41 20.68
C TYR A 44 -3.18 2.94 20.40
N GLN A 45 -3.99 2.18 19.67
CA GLN A 45 -5.38 2.53 19.36
C GLN A 45 -6.25 2.59 20.62
N ARG A 46 -6.08 1.63 21.53
CA ARG A 46 -6.81 1.61 22.80
C ARG A 46 -6.48 2.82 23.67
N LEU A 47 -5.22 3.29 23.64
CA LEU A 47 -4.78 4.45 24.43
C LEU A 47 -5.21 5.78 23.81
N THR A 48 -5.18 5.90 22.48
CA THR A 48 -5.42 7.17 21.77
C THR A 48 -6.85 7.34 21.26
N GLY A 49 -7.63 6.27 21.18
CA GLY A 49 -8.93 6.23 20.51
C GLY A 49 -8.86 6.40 18.98
N LYS A 50 -7.65 6.53 18.40
CA LYS A 50 -7.46 6.77 16.97
C LYS A 50 -7.19 5.46 16.24
N ILE A 51 -8.17 4.97 15.49
CA ILE A 51 -8.01 3.79 14.64
C ILE A 51 -7.45 4.22 13.29
N GLN A 52 -6.18 3.89 13.03
CA GLN A 52 -5.55 4.12 11.73
C GLN A 52 -5.54 2.85 10.85
N PHE A 53 -5.48 1.66 11.45
CA PHE A 53 -5.38 0.37 10.75
C PHE A 53 -6.06 -0.74 11.54
N THR A 54 -6.81 -1.64 10.91
CA THR A 54 -7.36 -2.81 11.60
C THR A 54 -6.39 -4.00 11.53
N PRO A 55 -6.43 -4.95 12.48
CA PRO A 55 -5.64 -6.18 12.40
C PRO A 55 -5.84 -6.95 11.09
N ASP A 56 -7.06 -6.96 10.55
CA ASP A 56 -7.39 -7.62 9.29
C ASP A 56 -6.77 -6.91 8.07
N GLN A 57 -6.67 -5.58 8.10
CA GLN A 57 -5.96 -4.82 7.07
C GLN A 57 -4.46 -5.11 7.11
N VAL A 58 -3.88 -5.33 8.30
CA VAL A 58 -2.49 -5.77 8.43
C VAL A 58 -2.31 -7.15 7.81
N ASP A 59 -3.23 -8.09 8.07
CA ASP A 59 -3.19 -9.41 7.46
C ASP A 59 -3.25 -9.33 5.94
N SER A 60 -4.16 -8.52 5.41
CA SER A 60 -4.34 -8.31 3.97
C SER A 60 -3.07 -7.78 3.31
N LEU A 61 -2.33 -6.86 3.96
CA LEU A 61 -1.05 -6.37 3.44
C LEU A 61 0.07 -7.42 3.44
N THR A 62 -0.01 -8.39 4.35
CA THR A 62 0.96 -9.48 4.46
C THR A 62 0.58 -10.71 3.66
N ALA A 63 -0.66 -10.75 3.14
CA ALA A 63 -1.15 -11.81 2.30
C ALA A 63 -0.42 -11.77 0.95
N LYS A 64 0.06 -12.93 0.50
CA LYS A 64 0.74 -13.08 -0.80
C LYS A 64 -0.27 -13.33 -1.91
N GLU A 65 -1.34 -12.54 -1.94
CA GLU A 65 -2.37 -12.68 -2.96
C GLU A 65 -1.85 -12.21 -4.31
N VAL A 66 -1.98 -13.06 -5.32
CA VAL A 66 -1.68 -12.73 -6.72
C VAL A 66 -3.00 -12.72 -7.46
N PHE A 67 -3.39 -11.55 -7.96
CA PHE A 67 -4.62 -11.40 -8.72
C PHE A 67 -4.43 -11.86 -10.17
N PRO A 68 -5.44 -12.47 -10.80
CA PRO A 68 -5.39 -12.83 -12.21
C PRO A 68 -5.23 -11.58 -13.07
N ASN A 69 -4.26 -11.57 -13.98
CA ASN A 69 -4.04 -10.46 -14.88
C ASN A 69 -5.10 -10.45 -15.97
N TYR A 70 -6.06 -9.52 -15.87
CA TYR A 70 -7.11 -9.31 -16.85
C TYR A 70 -6.99 -7.89 -17.43
N PRO A 71 -6.82 -7.71 -18.75
CA PRO A 71 -6.53 -6.40 -19.36
C PRO A 71 -7.78 -5.53 -19.48
N TRP A 72 -8.48 -5.27 -18.38
CA TRP A 72 -9.69 -4.43 -18.33
C TRP A 72 -9.44 -3.01 -18.90
N TRP A 73 -8.21 -2.51 -18.79
CA TRP A 73 -7.85 -1.19 -19.34
C TRP A 73 -8.01 -1.12 -20.87
N GLU A 74 -7.87 -2.23 -21.59
CA GLU A 74 -8.12 -2.28 -23.04
C GLU A 74 -9.62 -2.26 -23.34
N GLU A 75 -10.40 -3.05 -22.60
CA GLU A 75 -11.86 -3.14 -22.75
C GLU A 75 -12.56 -1.81 -22.50
N PHE A 76 -12.12 -1.08 -21.48
CA PHE A 76 -12.70 0.21 -21.10
C PHE A 76 -11.98 1.42 -21.73
N ASN A 77 -10.97 1.19 -22.59
CA ASN A 77 -10.17 2.24 -23.22
C ASN A 77 -9.56 3.25 -22.22
N ILE A 78 -8.97 2.73 -21.14
CA ILE A 78 -8.40 3.51 -20.03
C ILE A 78 -6.88 3.59 -20.17
N LYS A 79 -6.35 4.81 -20.06
CA LYS A 79 -4.90 5.02 -19.99
C LYS A 79 -4.38 4.64 -18.60
N VAL A 80 -3.60 3.56 -18.53
CA VAL A 80 -2.95 3.10 -17.29
C VAL A 80 -1.92 4.14 -16.82
N THR A 81 -1.90 4.41 -15.53
CA THR A 81 -0.89 5.24 -14.85
C THR A 81 0.03 4.31 -14.05
N SER A 82 1.34 4.52 -14.11
CA SER A 82 2.28 3.74 -13.30
C SER A 82 2.09 4.06 -11.82
N PHE A 83 2.44 3.10 -10.95
CA PHE A 83 2.33 3.31 -9.50
C PHE A 83 3.17 4.50 -9.04
N GLU A 84 4.41 4.63 -9.53
CA GLU A 84 5.29 5.74 -9.20
C GLU A 84 4.70 7.10 -9.57
N GLU A 85 4.12 7.23 -10.77
CA GLU A 85 3.46 8.46 -11.21
C GLU A 85 2.20 8.75 -10.37
N GLY A 86 1.44 7.71 -10.00
CA GLY A 86 0.31 7.84 -9.10
C GLY A 86 0.73 8.37 -7.72
N VAL A 87 1.79 7.83 -7.15
CA VAL A 87 2.35 8.29 -5.87
C VAL A 87 2.81 9.74 -5.97
N ARG A 88 3.55 10.11 -7.03
CA ARG A 88 4.01 11.49 -7.25
C ARG A 88 2.85 12.47 -7.23
N ARG A 89 1.78 12.18 -7.98
CA ARG A 89 0.57 13.03 -8.02
C ARG A 89 -0.16 13.15 -6.68
N MET A 90 -0.15 12.09 -5.88
CA MET A 90 -0.79 12.11 -4.55
C MET A 90 0.00 12.98 -3.57
N VAL A 91 1.33 12.93 -3.61
CA VAL A 91 2.19 13.74 -2.73
C VAL A 91 2.13 15.22 -3.12
N GLU A 92 2.17 15.53 -4.42
CA GLU A 92 2.05 16.92 -4.92
C GLU A 92 0.69 17.57 -4.62
N TRP A 93 -0.36 16.79 -4.35
CA TRP A 93 -1.68 17.32 -4.01
C TRP A 93 -1.80 17.75 -2.55
N ASP A 94 -0.95 17.23 -1.66
CA ASP A 94 -0.90 17.58 -0.24
C ASP A 94 0.00 18.81 0.06
N GLU A 95 0.74 19.33 -0.94
CA GLU A 95 1.52 20.57 -0.89
C GLU A 95 0.73 21.81 -1.38
#